data_AF-A0A6L7QJI9-F1
#
_entry.id   AF-A0A6L7QJI9-F1
#
_cell.length_a   1.000
_cell.length_b   1.000
_cell.length_c   1.000
_cell.angle_alpha   90.00
_cell.angle_beta   90.00
_cell.angle_gamma   90.00
#
_symmetry.space_group_name_H-M   'P 1'
#
loop_
_entity.id
_entity.type
_entity.pdbx_description
1 polymer ?
#
loop_
_entity_poly.entity_id
_entity_poly.type
_entity_poly.pdbx_seq_one_letter_code
_entity_poly.pdbx_strand_id
1 'polypeptide(L)'
;MIQRELRKLIVPLLGPALVLHIAFFVLPVCNAFYYSLTSWSGVSPEKEYIGLANFARAFADHTFLTALENVFLFGILGFLVVFPLSLLFAVILSKKPPFAGFLKFVVFAPTLLSVVVTAVLWG
;
A
#
# COMPACT_ATOMS: atom_id res chain seq x y z
N MET A 1 -27.81 24.21 -16.52
CA MET A 1 -26.70 25.05 -17.06
C MET A 1 -25.37 24.79 -16.33
N ILE A 2 -25.32 24.89 -14.99
CA ILE A 2 -24.11 24.72 -14.16
C ILE A 2 -23.39 23.35 -14.33
N GLN A 3 -24.13 22.25 -14.48
CA GLN A 3 -23.58 20.89 -14.63
C GLN A 3 -22.72 20.70 -15.90
N ARG A 4 -22.98 21.47 -16.97
CA ARG A 4 -22.28 21.35 -18.25
C ARG A 4 -20.92 22.06 -18.23
N GLU A 5 -20.79 23.12 -17.44
CA GLU A 5 -19.53 23.83 -17.22
C GLU A 5 -18.60 23.04 -16.28
N LEU A 6 -19.16 22.40 -15.23
CA LEU A 6 -18.40 21.50 -14.36
C LEU A 6 -17.79 20.32 -15.13
N ARG A 7 -18.52 19.74 -16.10
CA ARG A 7 -18.01 18.64 -16.92
C ARG A 7 -16.80 19.03 -17.79
N LYS A 8 -16.70 20.30 -18.18
CA LYS A 8 -15.54 20.82 -18.94
C LYS A 8 -14.30 20.97 -18.06
N LEU A 9 -14.46 21.10 -16.74
CA LEU A 9 -13.35 21.19 -15.77
C LEU A 9 -12.79 19.83 -15.39
N ILE A 10 -13.53 18.74 -15.60
CA ILE A 10 -13.10 17.37 -15.27
C ILE A 10 -11.80 17.00 -15.99
N VAL A 11 -11.72 17.24 -17.30
CA VAL A 11 -10.54 16.85 -18.11
C VAL A 11 -9.28 17.63 -17.72
N PRO A 12 -9.27 18.97 -17.61
CA PRO A 12 -8.08 19.70 -17.19
C PRO A 12 -7.71 19.50 -15.71
N LEU A 13 -8.67 19.19 -14.83
CA LEU A 13 -8.39 18.97 -13.41
C LEU A 13 -7.93 17.53 -13.12
N LEU A 14 -8.60 16.52 -13.67
CA LEU A 14 -8.29 15.12 -13.44
C LEU A 14 -7.31 14.54 -14.45
N GLY A 15 -7.26 15.07 -15.67
CA GLY A 15 -6.40 14.58 -16.74
C GLY A 15 -4.93 14.48 -16.32
N PRO A 16 -4.29 15.56 -15.81
CA PRO A 16 -2.91 15.50 -15.36
C PRO A 16 -2.69 14.50 -14.22
N ALA A 17 -3.59 14.47 -13.24
CA ALA A 17 -3.51 13.52 -12.12
C ALA A 17 -3.61 12.06 -12.59
N LEU A 18 -4.51 11.77 -13.53
CA LEU A 18 -4.67 10.46 -14.13
C LEU A 18 -3.46 10.06 -14.97
N VAL A 19 -2.91 10.98 -15.76
CA VAL A 19 -1.69 10.72 -16.54
C VAL A 19 -0.53 10.35 -15.62
N LEU A 20 -0.32 11.12 -14.55
CA LEU A 20 0.73 10.81 -13.56
C LEU A 20 0.45 9.48 -12.84
N HIS A 21 -0.79 9.22 -12.44
CA HIS A 21 -1.16 7.97 -11.80
C HIS A 21 -0.92 6.76 -12.71
N ILE A 22 -1.30 6.86 -13.99
CA ILE A 22 -1.04 5.80 -14.96
C ILE A 22 0.47 5.62 -15.17
N ALA A 23 1.19 6.71 -15.40
CA ALA A 23 2.62 6.66 -15.71
C ALA A 23 3.46 6.08 -14.57
N PHE A 24 3.18 6.47 -13.33
CA PHE A 24 4.03 6.16 -12.17
C PHE A 24 3.48 5.08 -11.23
N PHE A 25 2.21 4.67 -11.40
CA PHE A 25 1.63 3.60 -10.58
C PHE A 25 1.15 2.43 -11.44
N VAL A 26 0.23 2.68 -12.38
CA VAL A 26 -0.38 1.60 -13.17
C VAL A 26 0.63 0.92 -14.09
N LEU A 27 1.42 1.70 -14.85
CA LEU A 27 2.41 1.14 -15.77
C LEU A 27 3.47 0.28 -15.05
N PRO A 28 4.10 0.73 -13.94
CA PRO A 28 5.01 -0.12 -13.17
C PRO A 28 4.37 -1.42 -12.66
N VAL A 29 3.12 -1.37 -12.19
CA VAL A 29 2.40 -2.58 -11.72
C VAL A 29 2.15 -3.55 -12.88
N CYS A 30 1.69 -3.06 -14.02
CA CYS A 30 1.51 -3.88 -15.22
C CYS A 30 2.83 -4.48 -15.70
N ASN A 31 3.92 -3.70 -15.66
CA ASN A 31 5.25 -4.19 -16.01
C ASN A 31 5.75 -5.26 -15.04
N ALA A 32 5.57 -5.07 -13.73
CA ALA A 32 5.92 -6.07 -12.72
C ALA A 32 5.16 -7.38 -12.94
N PHE A 33 3.87 -7.28 -13.27
CA PHE A 33 3.06 -8.45 -13.63
C PHE A 33 3.57 -9.13 -14.90
N TYR A 34 3.87 -8.37 -15.97
CA TYR A 34 4.47 -8.92 -17.18
C TYR A 34 5.81 -9.60 -16.89
N TYR A 35 6.68 -8.98 -16.10
CA TYR A 35 7.97 -9.54 -15.72
C TYR A 35 7.84 -10.82 -14.91
N SER A 36 6.80 -10.95 -14.08
CA SER A 36 6.51 -12.20 -13.37
C SER A 36 6.22 -13.39 -14.31
N LEU A 37 5.86 -13.13 -15.57
CA LEU A 37 5.64 -14.15 -16.61
C LEU A 37 6.90 -14.43 -17.46
N THR A 38 8.00 -13.75 -17.16
CA THR A 38 9.26 -13.87 -17.91
C THR A 38 10.38 -14.44 -17.05
N SER A 39 11.36 -15.09 -17.68
CA SER A 39 12.64 -15.43 -17.08
C SER A 39 13.56 -14.21 -17.21
N TRP A 40 13.40 -13.23 -16.32
CA TRP A 40 14.20 -12.01 -16.34
C TRP A 40 14.82 -11.72 -14.97
N SER A 41 16.13 -11.57 -14.93
CA SER A 41 16.91 -11.25 -13.72
C SER A 41 16.99 -9.76 -13.39
N GLY A 42 16.32 -8.89 -14.17
CA GLY A 42 16.37 -7.43 -13.99
C GLY A 42 17.57 -6.75 -14.67
N VAL A 43 18.63 -7.51 -14.97
CA VAL A 43 19.86 -7.02 -15.61
C VAL A 43 20.18 -7.70 -16.95
N SER A 44 19.60 -8.88 -17.20
CA SER A 44 19.80 -9.60 -18.46
C SER A 44 19.15 -8.85 -19.63
N PRO A 45 19.83 -8.74 -20.80
CA PRO A 45 19.22 -8.25 -22.03
C PRO A 45 18.18 -9.24 -22.60
N GLU A 46 18.28 -10.52 -22.23
CA GLU A 46 17.35 -11.55 -22.66
C GLU A 46 16.15 -11.64 -21.71
N LYS A 47 14.94 -11.56 -22.28
CA LYS A 47 13.66 -11.70 -21.59
C LYS A 47 12.83 -12.78 -22.27
N GLU A 48 12.96 -14.01 -21.80
CA GLU A 48 12.18 -15.12 -22.33
C GLU A 48 10.81 -15.17 -21.64
N TYR A 49 9.73 -15.29 -22.42
CA TYR A 49 8.39 -15.49 -21.87
C TYR A 49 8.20 -16.95 -21.47
N ILE A 50 7.98 -17.20 -20.17
CA ILE A 50 7.86 -18.54 -19.59
C ILE A 50 6.46 -18.81 -19.00
N GLY A 51 5.50 -17.92 -19.26
CA GLY A 51 4.13 -18.02 -18.77
C GLY A 51 4.08 -18.10 -17.24
N LEU A 52 3.34 -19.07 -16.71
CA LEU A 52 3.12 -19.23 -15.26
C LEU A 52 4.22 -20.02 -14.52
N ALA A 53 5.33 -20.35 -15.17
CA ALA A 53 6.36 -21.20 -14.57
C ALA A 53 6.96 -20.61 -13.28
N ASN A 54 7.10 -19.28 -13.18
CA ASN A 54 7.53 -18.62 -11.93
C ASN A 54 6.54 -18.83 -10.79
N PHE A 55 5.23 -18.77 -11.06
CA PHE A 55 4.19 -19.00 -10.06
C PHE A 55 4.20 -20.45 -9.60
N ALA A 56 4.30 -21.41 -10.53
CA ALA A 56 4.42 -22.83 -10.17
C ALA A 56 5.64 -23.11 -9.29
N ARG A 57 6.80 -22.49 -9.61
CA ARG A 57 8.00 -22.57 -8.77
C ARG A 57 7.79 -21.93 -7.39
N ALA A 58 7.18 -20.76 -7.32
CA ALA A 58 6.92 -20.06 -6.05
C ALA A 58 5.98 -20.87 -5.14
N PHE A 59 4.89 -21.43 -5.67
CA PHE A 59 3.95 -22.24 -4.89
C PHE A 59 4.50 -23.63 -4.50
N ALA A 60 5.59 -24.09 -5.13
CA ALA A 60 6.31 -25.29 -4.73
C ALA A 60 7.45 -25.01 -3.72
N ASP A 61 7.82 -23.74 -3.52
CA ASP A 61 8.88 -23.35 -2.60
C ASP A 61 8.32 -23.11 -1.19
N HIS A 62 8.74 -23.96 -0.25
CA HIS A 62 8.34 -23.83 1.15
C HIS A 62 8.75 -22.49 1.76
N THR A 63 9.90 -21.93 1.37
CA THR A 63 10.37 -20.63 1.88
C THR A 63 9.40 -19.52 1.47
N PHE A 64 8.96 -19.54 0.21
CA PHE A 64 7.98 -18.59 -0.30
C PHE A 64 6.64 -18.72 0.42
N LEU A 65 6.15 -19.95 0.62
CA LEU A 65 4.87 -20.19 1.31
C LEU A 65 4.91 -19.72 2.77
N THR A 66 6.00 -20.00 3.50
CA THR A 66 6.16 -19.51 4.87
C THR A 66 6.26 -17.98 4.92
N ALA A 67 6.98 -17.36 3.98
CA ALA A 67 7.04 -15.90 3.89
C ALA A 67 5.65 -15.30 3.61
N LEU A 68 4.88 -15.91 2.71
CA LEU A 68 3.53 -15.51 2.38
C LEU A 68 2.60 -15.61 3.59
N GLU A 69 2.63 -16.73 4.31
CA GLU A 69 1.87 -16.95 5.55
C GLU A 69 2.21 -15.87 6.59
N ASN A 70 3.49 -15.60 6.82
CA ASN A 70 3.92 -14.57 7.75
C ASN A 70 3.36 -13.19 7.37
N VAL A 71 3.44 -12.79 6.09
CA VAL A 71 2.88 -11.52 5.61
C VAL A 71 1.39 -11.43 5.90
N PHE A 72 0.63 -12.50 5.64
CA PHE A 72 -0.80 -12.52 5.93
C PHE A 72 -1.08 -12.50 7.44
N LEU A 73 -0.34 -13.27 8.23
CA LEU A 73 -0.50 -13.32 9.68
C LEU A 73 -0.23 -11.95 10.32
N PHE A 74 0.89 -11.31 9.98
CA PHE A 74 1.21 -9.97 10.46
C PHE A 74 0.18 -8.94 9.99
N GLY A 75 -0.27 -9.01 8.74
CA GLY A 75 -1.28 -8.10 8.20
C GLY A 75 -2.63 -8.22 8.90
N ILE A 76 -3.11 -9.45 9.10
CA ILE A 76 -4.40 -9.73 9.74
C ILE A 76 -4.35 -9.40 11.23
N LEU A 77 -3.32 -9.86 11.96
CA LEU A 77 -3.18 -9.55 13.38
C LEU A 77 -3.03 -8.04 13.59
N GLY A 78 -2.20 -7.38 12.77
CA GLY A 78 -2.05 -5.93 12.78
C GLY A 78 -3.38 -5.21 12.55
N PHE A 79 -4.14 -5.62 11.53
CA PHE A 79 -5.46 -5.06 11.26
C PHE A 79 -6.44 -5.28 12.43
N LEU A 80 -6.55 -6.50 12.94
CA LEU A 80 -7.48 -6.85 14.02
C LEU A 80 -7.17 -6.14 15.34
N VAL A 81 -5.91 -5.74 15.58
CA VAL A 81 -5.54 -4.97 16.76
C VAL A 81 -5.69 -3.47 16.51
N VAL A 82 -5.11 -2.96 15.42
CA VAL A 82 -5.04 -1.52 15.15
C VAL A 82 -6.41 -0.94 14.78
N PHE A 83 -7.23 -1.66 14.02
CA PHE A 83 -8.52 -1.15 13.56
C PHE A 83 -9.52 -0.91 14.73
N PRO A 84 -9.77 -1.88 15.63
CA PRO A 84 -10.66 -1.64 16.78
C PRO A 84 -10.14 -0.56 17.73
N LEU A 85 -8.82 -0.52 17.98
CA LEU A 85 -8.21 0.53 18.80
C LEU A 85 -8.38 1.91 18.16
N SER A 86 -8.15 2.03 16.85
CA SER A 86 -8.34 3.28 16.11
C SER A 86 -9.79 3.74 16.17
N LEU A 87 -10.75 2.82 16.02
CA LEU A 87 -12.18 3.11 16.13
C LEU A 87 -12.57 3.54 17.55
N LEU A 88 -12.04 2.85 18.57
CA LEU A 88 -12.24 3.20 19.97
C LEU A 88 -11.75 4.63 20.25
N PHE A 89 -10.53 4.96 19.82
CA PHE A 89 -9.99 6.31 19.97
C PHE A 89 -10.81 7.35 19.19
N ALA A 90 -11.29 7.02 17.98
CA ALA A 90 -12.16 7.91 17.22
C ALA A 90 -13.46 8.25 17.99
N VAL A 91 -14.09 7.25 18.61
CA VAL A 91 -15.31 7.43 19.42
C VAL A 91 -15.02 8.22 20.72
N ILE A 92 -13.90 7.96 21.38
CA ILE A 92 -13.52 8.73 22.58
C ILE A 92 -13.27 10.19 22.20
N LEU A 93 -12.52 10.44 21.14
CA LEU A 93 -12.16 11.79 20.69
C LEU A 93 -13.34 12.59 20.15
N SER A 94 -14.37 11.93 19.60
CA SER A 94 -15.59 12.60 19.12
C SER A 94 -16.38 13.25 20.26
N LYS A 95 -16.28 12.71 21.48
CA LYS A 95 -16.92 13.26 22.69
C LYS A 95 -16.19 14.44 23.33
N LYS A 96 -15.07 14.89 22.76
CA LYS A 96 -14.25 16.02 23.25
C LYS A 96 -13.87 15.90 24.75
N PRO A 97 -13.14 14.85 25.16
CA PRO A 97 -12.70 14.68 26.54
C PRO A 97 -11.77 15.83 26.98
N PRO A 98 -11.64 16.10 28.29
CA PRO A 98 -10.86 17.23 28.81
C PRO A 98 -9.37 17.22 28.41
N PHE A 99 -8.84 16.08 27.93
CA PHE A 99 -7.45 15.93 27.44
C PHE A 99 -7.36 15.55 25.95
N ALA A 100 -8.36 15.92 25.15
CA ALA A 100 -8.43 15.53 23.74
C ALA A 100 -7.18 15.91 22.92
N GLY A 101 -6.53 17.04 23.22
CA GLY A 101 -5.31 17.47 22.53
C GLY A 101 -4.12 16.53 22.78
N PHE A 102 -3.89 16.17 24.04
CA PHE A 102 -2.84 15.22 24.42
C PHE A 102 -3.10 13.81 23.85
N LEU A 103 -4.35 13.35 23.93
CA LEU A 103 -4.72 12.03 23.40
C LEU A 103 -4.52 11.94 21.87
N LYS A 104 -4.86 13.00 21.13
CA LYS A 104 -4.55 13.10 19.69
C LYS A 104 -3.04 13.04 19.46
N PHE A 105 -2.25 13.81 20.21
CA PHE A 105 -0.80 13.81 20.06
C PHE A 105 -0.22 12.40 20.24
N VAL A 106 -0.57 11.69 21.32
CA VAL A 106 -0.05 10.34 21.57
C VAL A 106 -0.45 9.34 20.47
N VAL A 107 -1.70 9.39 20.02
CA VAL A 107 -2.21 8.45 19.00
C VAL A 107 -1.61 8.74 17.62
N PHE A 108 -1.39 10.02 17.27
CA PHE A 108 -0.88 10.40 15.94
C PHE A 108 0.65 10.56 15.89
N ALA A 109 1.35 10.75 17.01
CA ALA A 109 2.80 10.93 17.04
C ALA A 109 3.57 9.82 16.32
N PRO A 110 3.23 8.52 16.46
CA PRO A 110 3.93 7.45 15.74
C PRO A 110 3.85 7.58 14.22
N THR A 111 2.75 8.12 13.69
CA THR A 111 2.56 8.30 12.24
C THR A 111 3.42 9.41 11.64
N LEU A 112 3.97 10.29 12.50
CA LEU A 112 4.90 11.34 12.10
C LEU A 112 6.35 10.85 12.05
N LEU A 113 6.64 9.68 12.64
CA LEU A 113 7.97 9.09 12.61
C LEU A 113 8.22 8.44 11.23
N SER A 114 9.39 8.71 10.66
CA SER A 114 9.79 8.04 9.42
C SER A 114 9.97 6.54 9.64
N VAL A 115 9.83 5.76 8.56
CA VAL A 115 10.06 4.30 8.59
C VAL A 115 11.43 3.96 9.18
N VAL A 116 12.47 4.73 8.86
CA VAL A 116 13.84 4.53 9.37
C VAL A 116 13.91 4.75 10.87
N VAL A 117 13.32 5.85 11.39
CA VAL A 117 13.30 6.15 12.83
C VAL A 117 12.56 5.07 13.58
N THR A 118 11.41 4.63 13.06
CA THR A 118 10.62 3.56 13.67
C THR A 118 11.39 2.24 13.68
N ALA A 119 12.10 1.89 12.60
CA ALA A 119 12.90 0.67 12.56
C ALA A 119 14.03 0.66 13.61
N VAL A 120 14.72 1.79 13.82
CA VAL A 120 15.78 1.92 14.83
C VAL A 120 15.23 1.89 16.26
N LEU A 121 14.03 2.41 16.49
CA LEU A 121 13.41 2.38 17.83
C LEU A 121 12.98 0.98 18.27
N TRP A 122 12.71 0.09 17.33
CA TRP A 122 12.15 -1.25 17.57
C TRP A 122 13.12 -2.40 17.25
N GLY A 123 14.28 -2.11 16.65
CA GLY A 123 15.36 -3.06 16.38
C GLY A 123 16.46 -3.00 17.43
#